data_AF-A0A1B8J9F2-F1
#
_entry.id   AF-A0A1B8J9F2-F1
#
_cell.length_a   1.000
_cell.length_b   1.000
_cell.length_c   1.000
_cell.angle_alpha   90.00
_cell.angle_beta   90.00
_cell.angle_gamma   90.00
#
_symmetry.space_group_name_H-M   'P 1'
#
loop_
_entity.id
_entity.type
_entity.pdbx_description
1 polymer ?
#
loop_
_entity_poly.entity_id
_entity_poly.type
_entity_poly.pdbx_seq_one_letter_code
_entity_poly.pdbx_strand_id
1 'polypeptide(L)'
;MQDIESIGEPLYNLGDKINIIEKISYNERERRLFVNKSLYFDKVSAQVWEYKIGGYQVLDKYLKSHKGEEIDYNHFQKVIQTLHKSLEIETKIAKIAL
;
A
#
# COMPACT_ATOMS: atom_id res chain seq x y z
N MET A 1 -17.50 -10.96 0.50
CA MET A 1 -16.42 -10.90 -0.51
C MET A 1 -16.57 -9.62 -1.33
N GLN A 2 -16.87 -8.52 -0.67
CA GLN A 2 -17.07 -7.20 -1.28
C GLN A 2 -16.19 -6.28 -0.44
N ASP A 3 -15.26 -5.59 -1.11
CA ASP A 3 -14.41 -4.45 -0.66
C ASP A 3 -12.94 -4.54 -1.08
N ILE A 4 -12.41 -5.73 -1.43
CA ILE A 4 -10.99 -5.91 -1.83
C ILE A 4 -10.66 -5.12 -3.11
N GLU A 5 -11.60 -5.03 -4.06
CA GLU A 5 -11.37 -4.39 -5.37
C GLU A 5 -11.02 -2.89 -5.26
N SER A 6 -11.36 -2.23 -4.14
CA SER A 6 -11.12 -0.79 -3.98
C SER A 6 -9.91 -0.44 -3.11
N ILE A 7 -9.25 -1.41 -2.49
CA ILE A 7 -8.08 -1.17 -1.62
C ILE A 7 -6.83 -0.98 -2.47
N GLY A 8 -6.07 0.08 -2.19
CA GLY A 8 -4.86 0.40 -2.92
C GLY A 8 -5.14 0.87 -4.35
N GLU A 9 -6.26 1.57 -4.56
CA GLU A 9 -6.53 2.15 -5.88
C GLU A 9 -5.56 3.32 -6.15
N PRO A 10 -4.91 3.36 -7.32
CA PRO A 10 -3.99 4.44 -7.68
C PRO A 10 -4.78 5.69 -8.11
N LEU A 11 -4.60 6.78 -7.36
CA LEU A 11 -5.25 8.07 -7.61
C LEU A 11 -4.22 9.19 -7.69
N TYR A 12 -4.61 10.30 -8.30
CA TYR A 12 -3.77 11.49 -8.44
C TYR A 12 -4.42 12.69 -7.76
N ASN A 13 -3.61 13.52 -7.13
CA ASN A 13 -3.98 14.88 -6.77
C ASN A 13 -4.18 15.73 -8.05
N LEU A 14 -4.87 16.87 -7.90
CA LEU A 14 -4.99 17.87 -8.96
C LEU A 14 -3.58 18.36 -9.37
N GLY A 15 -3.18 18.10 -10.63
CA GLY A 15 -1.87 18.46 -11.16
C GLY A 15 -1.33 17.45 -12.18
N ASP A 16 -0.02 17.50 -12.42
CA ASP A 16 0.65 16.61 -13.37
C ASP A 16 0.62 15.15 -12.91
N LYS A 17 0.23 14.25 -13.83
CA LYS A 17 0.30 12.81 -13.62
C LYS A 17 1.75 12.34 -13.75
N ILE A 18 2.38 12.10 -12.60
CA ILE A 18 3.75 11.64 -12.52
C ILE A 18 3.72 10.20 -12.02
N ASN A 19 4.30 9.30 -12.81
CA ASN A 19 4.32 7.87 -12.51
C ASN A 19 5.64 7.39 -11.87
N ILE A 20 6.56 8.32 -11.61
CA ILE A 20 7.88 8.01 -11.07
C ILE A 20 7.82 7.92 -9.55
N ILE A 21 8.48 6.90 -8.99
CA ILE A 21 8.64 6.76 -7.54
C ILE A 21 9.72 7.74 -7.07
N GLU A 22 9.39 8.67 -6.19
CA GLU A 22 10.31 9.74 -5.79
C GLU A 22 10.36 9.95 -4.28
N LYS A 23 9.23 10.36 -3.71
CA LYS A 23 9.10 10.75 -2.31
C LYS A 23 7.91 10.02 -1.71
N ILE A 24 8.24 8.98 -0.96
CA ILE A 24 7.26 8.13 -0.27
C ILE A 24 6.80 8.86 0.99
N SER A 25 5.49 8.93 1.21
CA SER A 25 4.92 9.41 2.47
C SER A 25 3.57 8.77 2.74
N TYR A 26 3.27 8.48 4.00
CA TYR A 26 2.00 7.91 4.40
C TYR A 26 1.19 8.93 5.22
N ASN A 27 -0.07 9.16 4.82
CA ASN A 27 -1.04 9.92 5.60
C ASN A 27 -1.98 8.95 6.29
N GLU A 28 -1.79 8.74 7.59
CA GLU A 28 -2.59 7.82 8.38
C GLU A 28 -4.05 8.26 8.51
N ARG A 29 -4.31 9.57 8.65
CA ARG A 29 -5.67 10.11 8.81
C ARG A 29 -6.53 9.84 7.58
N GLU A 30 -5.95 10.01 6.39
CA GLU A 30 -6.62 9.78 5.12
C GLU A 30 -6.46 8.35 4.59
N ARG A 31 -5.57 7.55 5.21
CA ARG A 31 -5.20 6.19 4.75
C ARG A 31 -4.65 6.20 3.32
N ARG A 32 -3.74 7.14 3.04
CA ARG A 32 -3.15 7.36 1.71
C ARG A 32 -1.65 7.12 1.72
N LEU A 33 -1.18 6.28 0.80
CA LEU A 33 0.24 6.04 0.56
C LEU A 33 0.69 6.77 -0.70
N PHE A 34 1.39 7.87 -0.52
CA PHE A 34 2.00 8.63 -1.60
C PHE A 34 3.32 7.97 -2.02
N VAL A 35 3.55 7.88 -3.32
CA VAL A 35 4.85 7.46 -3.89
C VAL A 35 5.59 8.64 -4.52
N ASN A 36 4.87 9.73 -4.80
CA ASN A 36 5.40 11.05 -5.14
C ASN A 36 4.39 12.14 -4.74
N LYS A 37 4.60 13.39 -5.21
CA LYS A 37 3.75 14.54 -4.85
C LYS A 37 2.31 14.49 -5.41
N SER A 38 2.07 13.77 -6.50
CA SER A 38 0.75 13.71 -7.16
C SER A 38 0.08 12.37 -6.99
N LEU A 39 0.80 11.27 -7.13
CA LEU A 39 0.27 9.91 -7.12
C LEU A 39 0.27 9.30 -5.71
N TYR A 40 -0.87 8.70 -5.35
CA TYR A 40 -1.05 7.94 -4.13
C TYR A 40 -1.95 6.72 -4.32
N PHE A 41 -1.85 5.79 -3.38
CA PHE A 41 -2.72 4.62 -3.26
C PHE A 41 -3.69 4.86 -2.10
N ASP A 42 -4.99 4.81 -2.39
CA ASP A 42 -6.05 5.12 -1.42
C ASP A 42 -6.47 3.88 -0.60
N LYS A 43 -7.08 4.13 0.56
CA LYS A 43 -7.59 3.09 1.49
C LYS A 43 -6.52 2.10 1.97
N VAL A 44 -5.25 2.54 2.06
CA VAL A 44 -4.16 1.75 2.65
C VAL A 44 -4.20 1.96 4.17
N SER A 45 -4.63 0.95 4.93
CA SER A 45 -4.65 1.04 6.40
C SER A 45 -3.24 1.11 7.00
N ALA A 46 -3.13 1.64 8.21
CA ALA A 46 -1.85 1.73 8.92
C ALA A 46 -1.20 0.35 9.09
N GLN A 47 -2.01 -0.67 9.41
CA GLN A 47 -1.54 -2.05 9.54
C GLN A 47 -0.96 -2.61 8.24
N VAL A 48 -1.54 -2.27 7.08
CA VAL A 48 -1.00 -2.68 5.77
C VAL A 48 0.30 -1.92 5.47
N TRP A 49 0.34 -0.61 5.76
CA TRP A 49 1.54 0.20 5.60
C TRP A 49 2.70 -0.31 6.46
N GLU A 50 2.43 -0.60 7.73
CA GLU A 50 3.40 -1.05 8.73
C GLU A 50 3.68 -2.56 8.68
N TYR A 51 3.05 -3.30 7.77
CA TYR A 51 3.21 -4.74 7.67
C TYR A 51 4.68 -5.13 7.42
N LYS A 52 5.20 -6.06 8.23
CA LYS A 52 6.59 -6.51 8.17
C LYS A 52 6.70 -7.99 7.88
N ILE A 53 7.69 -8.34 7.07
CA ILE A 53 8.19 -9.71 6.91
C ILE A 53 9.66 -9.69 7.33
N GLY A 54 9.97 -10.38 8.42
CA GLY A 54 11.25 -10.21 9.12
C GLY A 54 11.42 -8.76 9.60
N GLY A 55 12.60 -8.17 9.38
CA GLY A 55 12.90 -6.79 9.76
C GLY A 55 12.41 -5.72 8.79
N TYR A 56 11.82 -6.09 7.64
CA TYR A 56 11.49 -5.16 6.57
C TYR A 56 10.00 -4.84 6.53
N GLN A 57 9.68 -3.55 6.48
CA GLN A 57 8.35 -3.08 6.13
C GLN A 57 8.16 -3.22 4.61
N VAL A 58 7.19 -4.03 4.19
CA VAL A 58 7.13 -4.56 2.82
C VAL A 58 6.93 -3.45 1.79
N LEU A 59 5.93 -2.58 1.98
CA LEU A 59 5.61 -1.51 1.03
C LEU A 59 6.72 -0.46 0.94
N ASP A 60 7.26 -0.03 2.08
CA ASP A 60 8.37 0.93 2.13
C ASP A 60 9.63 0.38 1.46
N LYS A 61 9.99 -0.88 1.73
CA LYS A 61 11.14 -1.53 1.12
C LYS A 61 10.99 -1.65 -0.39
N TYR A 62 9.80 -2.02 -0.89
CA TYR A 62 9.52 -2.10 -2.32
C TYR A 62 9.73 -0.75 -2.98
N LEU A 63 9.06 0.30 -2.49
CA LEU A 63 9.11 1.63 -3.09
C LEU A 63 10.53 2.23 -3.03
N LYS A 64 11.28 2.03 -1.95
CA LYS A 64 12.67 2.49 -1.86
C LYS A 64 13.60 1.80 -2.84
N SER A 65 13.38 0.51 -3.11
CA SER A 65 14.22 -0.26 -4.03
C SER A 65 14.02 0.13 -5.50
N HIS A 66 12.85 0.68 -5.85
CA HIS A 66 12.49 1.10 -7.21
C HIS A 66 12.45 2.64 -7.34
N LYS A 67 13.15 3.36 -6.46
CA LYS A 67 13.15 4.83 -6.50
C LYS A 67 13.78 5.33 -7.80
N GLY A 68 13.07 6.21 -8.51
CA GLY A 68 13.46 6.75 -9.82
C GLY A 68 12.88 5.98 -11.01
N GLU A 69 12.20 4.86 -10.76
CA GLU A 69 11.54 4.06 -11.80
C GLU A 69 10.06 4.44 -11.94
N GLU A 70 9.49 4.14 -13.10
CA GLU A 70 8.05 4.21 -13.30
C GLU A 70 7.37 3.06 -12.54
N ILE A 71 6.35 3.37 -11.75
CA ILE A 71 5.65 2.37 -10.94
C ILE A 71 4.66 1.56 -11.79
N ASP A 72 4.70 0.24 -11.67
CA ASP A 72 3.61 -0.62 -12.12
C ASP A 72 2.48 -0.59 -11.08
N TYR A 73 1.49 0.27 -11.32
CA TYR A 73 0.31 0.42 -10.47
C TYR A 73 -0.43 -0.88 -10.19
N ASN A 74 -0.61 -1.69 -11.23
CA ASN A 74 -1.41 -2.90 -11.14
C ASN A 74 -0.69 -3.93 -10.26
N HIS A 75 0.63 -4.03 -10.42
CA HIS A 75 1.43 -4.88 -9.56
C HIS A 75 1.43 -4.38 -8.11
N PHE A 76 1.72 -3.11 -7.89
CA PHE A 76 1.83 -2.57 -6.54
C PHE A 76 0.49 -2.59 -5.78
N GLN A 77 -0.63 -2.31 -6.47
CA GLN A 77 -1.97 -2.48 -5.91
C GLN A 77 -2.23 -3.93 -5.46
N LYS A 78 -1.85 -4.92 -6.26
CA LYS A 78 -1.98 -6.33 -5.87
C LYS A 78 -1.14 -6.68 -4.64
N VAL A 79 0.04 -6.08 -4.49
CA VAL A 79 0.86 -6.25 -3.27
C VAL A 79 0.10 -5.71 -2.05
N ILE A 80 -0.45 -4.49 -2.13
CA ILE A 80 -1.26 -3.89 -1.05
C ILE A 80 -2.45 -4.80 -0.69
N GLN A 81 -3.21 -5.25 -1.69
CA GLN A 81 -4.37 -6.12 -1.50
C GLN A 81 -3.99 -7.48 -0.88
N THR A 82 -2.84 -8.02 -1.26
CA THR A 82 -2.32 -9.27 -0.69
C THR A 82 -2.00 -9.11 0.79
N LEU A 83 -1.30 -8.04 1.17
CA LEU A 83 -0.98 -7.76 2.58
C LEU A 83 -2.25 -7.53 3.41
N HIS A 84 -3.22 -6.80 2.86
CA HIS A 84 -4.53 -6.63 3.49
C HIS A 84 -5.19 -7.98 3.74
N LYS A 85 -5.20 -8.87 2.74
CA LYS A 85 -5.79 -10.20 2.87
C LYS A 85 -5.07 -11.07 3.90
N SER A 86 -3.74 -10.98 3.97
CA SER A 86 -2.94 -11.66 4.99
C SER A 86 -3.38 -11.24 6.38
N LEU A 87 -3.49 -9.94 6.65
CA LEU A 87 -3.95 -9.43 7.94
C LEU A 87 -5.36 -9.90 8.31
N GLU A 88 -6.29 -9.97 7.35
CA GLU A 88 -7.63 -10.52 7.59
C GLU A 88 -7.57 -12.00 8.02
N ILE A 89 -6.72 -12.80 7.37
CA ILE A 89 -6.56 -14.23 7.66
C ILE A 89 -5.89 -14.41 9.02
N GLU A 90 -4.80 -13.70 9.29
CA GLU A 90 -4.10 -13.71 10.58
C GLU A 90 -5.04 -13.34 11.73
N THR A 91 -5.87 -12.31 11.54
CA THR A 91 -6.89 -11.91 12.53
C THR A 91 -7.93 -13.01 12.79
N LYS A 92 -8.32 -13.77 11.76
CA LYS A 92 -9.24 -14.91 11.93
C LYS A 92 -8.58 -16.05 12.68
N ILE A 93 -7.32 -16.37 12.35
CA ILE A 93 -6.54 -17.40 13.03
C ILE A 93 -6.36 -17.04 14.51
N ALA A 94 -6.02 -15.78 14.82
CA ALA A 94 -5.83 -15.30 16.19
C ALA A 94 -7.10 -15.39 17.08
N LYS A 95 -8.29 -15.48 16.48
CA LYS A 95 -9.57 -15.64 17.20
C LYS A 95 -9.93 -17.09 17.51
N ILE A 96 -9.20 -18.06 16.96
CA ILE A 96 -9.40 -19.47 17.28
C ILE A 96 -8.86 -19.67 18.70
N ALA A 97 -9.77 -19.81 19.66
CA ALA A 97 -9.41 -20.20 21.02
C ALA A 97 -8.89 -21.65 21.02
N LEU A 98 -7.77 -21.87 21.70
CA LEU A 98 -7.23 -23.20 22.00
C LEU A 98 -7.86 -23.76 23.28
#